data_AF-A0A8C4N1G1-F1
#
_entry.id   AF-A0A8C4N1G1-F1
#
_cell.length_a   1.000
_cell.length_b   1.000
_cell.length_c   1.000
_cell.angle_alpha   90.00
_cell.angle_beta   90.00
_cell.angle_gamma   90.00
#
_symmetry.space_group_name_H-M   'P 1'
#
loop_
_entity.id
_entity.type
_entity.pdbx_description
1 polymer ?
#
loop_
_entity_poly.entity_id
_entity_poly.type
_entity_poly.pdbx_seq_one_letter_code
_entity_poly.pdbx_strand_id
1 'polypeptide(L)'
;MCALRFAANVSWLFLEEATLARRLLAARNAGFDAVEAAWPYEHPVNHVEQARKEAGVRVALLNSPPGKGGLGLGAQPGRQVEFRTGLEMAVSYANALGCDRINVLAGRIPSKGSRVTMTSQMEETYVENLRFSADLLEKNGIIGLVEPINNRLTEPLYFVNTPHQALDIVQKVNRPNIKLQLDLFHCQIMDGNLTGNIQSLFPYIGDTLSGLQWLRNYWKEHNVKQTVV
;
A
#
# COMPACT_ATOMS: atom_id res chain seq x y z
N MET A 1 22.91 0.51 -16.39
CA MET A 1 21.55 1.06 -16.21
C MET A 1 20.80 0.16 -15.24
N CYS A 2 20.16 0.71 -14.20
CA CYS A 2 19.30 -0.07 -13.32
C CYS A 2 17.95 -0.23 -14.03
N ALA A 3 17.56 -1.46 -14.41
CA ALA A 3 16.30 -1.70 -15.09
C ALA A 3 15.11 -1.52 -14.14
N LEU A 4 14.02 -0.96 -14.64
CA LEU A 4 12.75 -0.91 -13.91
C LEU A 4 12.24 -2.33 -13.66
N ARG A 5 11.76 -2.57 -12.44
CA ARG A 5 11.09 -3.81 -12.06
C ARG A 5 9.63 -3.52 -11.86
N PHE A 6 8.77 -4.27 -12.55
CA PHE A 6 7.33 -4.15 -12.46
C PHE A 6 6.74 -5.36 -11.75
N ALA A 7 5.65 -5.14 -11.01
CA ALA A 7 4.79 -6.19 -10.49
C ALA A 7 3.41 -6.05 -11.13
N ALA A 8 2.78 -7.17 -11.50
CA ALA A 8 1.41 -7.15 -11.98
C ALA A 8 0.44 -7.18 -10.81
N ASN A 9 -0.47 -6.21 -10.72
CA ASN A 9 -1.53 -6.25 -9.73
C ASN A 9 -2.65 -7.21 -10.20
N VAL A 10 -2.63 -8.45 -9.70
CA VAL A 10 -3.56 -9.52 -10.11
C VAL A 10 -4.96 -9.39 -9.51
N SER A 11 -5.18 -8.37 -8.66
CA SER A 11 -6.52 -7.98 -8.24
C SER A 11 -7.24 -7.16 -9.30
N TRP A 12 -6.51 -6.53 -10.22
CA TRP A 12 -7.07 -5.69 -11.29
C TRP A 12 -6.73 -6.17 -12.70
N LEU A 13 -5.67 -6.95 -12.87
CA LEU A 13 -5.26 -7.55 -14.14
C LEU A 13 -5.61 -9.03 -14.20
N PHE A 14 -5.70 -9.56 -15.42
CA PHE A 14 -5.99 -10.97 -15.71
C PHE A 14 -7.36 -11.44 -15.19
N LEU A 15 -8.35 -10.55 -15.11
CA LEU A 15 -9.67 -10.85 -14.55
C LEU A 15 -10.50 -11.81 -15.43
N GLU A 16 -10.08 -12.02 -16.67
CA GLU A 16 -10.56 -13.11 -17.54
C GLU A 16 -10.29 -14.50 -16.94
N GLU A 17 -9.32 -14.61 -16.02
CA GLU A 17 -9.06 -15.82 -15.27
C GLU A 17 -9.87 -15.88 -13.97
N ALA A 18 -10.60 -16.97 -13.78
CA ALA A 18 -11.59 -17.11 -12.71
C ALA A 18 -11.00 -17.23 -11.30
N THR A 19 -9.78 -17.77 -11.16
CA THR A 19 -9.17 -18.05 -9.86
C THR A 19 -7.87 -17.29 -9.66
N LEU A 20 -7.53 -16.97 -8.41
CA LEU A 20 -6.26 -16.33 -8.08
C LEU A 20 -5.07 -17.11 -8.64
N ALA A 21 -5.07 -18.43 -8.51
CA ALA A 21 -4.00 -19.28 -9.04
C ALA A 21 -3.78 -19.10 -10.55
N ARG A 22 -4.86 -19.03 -11.34
CA ARG A 22 -4.76 -18.82 -12.78
C ARG A 22 -4.28 -17.40 -13.12
N ARG A 23 -4.67 -16.39 -12.34
CA ARG A 23 -4.15 -15.01 -12.49
C ARG A 23 -2.66 -14.91 -12.21
N LEU A 24 -2.17 -15.60 -11.18
CA LEU A 24 -0.73 -15.67 -10.87
C LEU A 24 0.07 -16.30 -12.02
N LEU A 25 -0.45 -17.40 -12.58
CA LEU A 25 0.17 -18.06 -13.73
C LEU A 25 0.11 -17.18 -15.00
N ALA A 26 -1.00 -16.48 -15.24
CA ALA A 26 -1.13 -15.54 -16.36
C ALA A 26 -0.11 -14.40 -16.26
N ALA A 27 0.08 -13.83 -15.06
CA ALA A 27 1.12 -12.82 -14.82
C ALA A 27 2.52 -13.37 -15.12
N ARG A 28 2.83 -14.61 -14.70
CA ARG A 28 4.10 -15.26 -15.03
C ARG A 28 4.29 -15.39 -16.55
N ASN A 29 3.28 -15.90 -17.25
CA ASN A 29 3.31 -16.11 -18.69
C ASN A 29 3.45 -14.79 -19.47
N ALA A 30 2.93 -13.69 -18.93
CA ALA A 30 3.11 -12.34 -19.46
C ALA A 30 4.50 -11.74 -19.16
N GLY A 31 5.39 -12.47 -18.46
CA GLY A 31 6.77 -12.06 -18.20
C GLY A 31 7.01 -11.35 -16.87
N PHE A 32 6.02 -11.29 -15.97
CA PHE A 32 6.21 -10.71 -14.64
C PHE A 32 6.88 -11.71 -13.69
N ASP A 33 7.90 -11.23 -12.96
CA ASP A 33 8.54 -11.97 -11.87
C ASP A 33 7.87 -11.74 -10.50
N ALA A 34 7.01 -10.72 -10.41
CA ALA A 34 6.35 -10.32 -9.18
C ALA A 34 4.90 -9.89 -9.43
N VAL A 35 4.08 -10.02 -8.40
CA VAL A 35 2.67 -9.62 -8.40
C VAL A 35 2.31 -8.87 -7.13
N GLU A 36 1.27 -8.05 -7.21
CA GLU A 36 0.55 -7.55 -6.05
C GLU A 36 -0.80 -8.28 -5.96
N ALA A 37 -1.19 -8.68 -4.77
CA ALA A 37 -2.47 -9.34 -4.52
C ALA A 37 -3.14 -8.65 -3.34
N ALA A 38 -4.12 -7.78 -3.60
CA ALA A 38 -4.70 -6.91 -2.58
C ALA A 38 -5.22 -7.73 -1.38
N TRP A 39 -6.11 -8.70 -1.61
CA TRP A 39 -6.75 -9.46 -0.54
C TRP A 39 -6.88 -10.95 -0.88
N PRO A 40 -5.86 -11.78 -0.63
CA PRO A 40 -5.93 -13.21 -0.89
C PRO A 40 -6.69 -14.01 0.19
N TYR A 41 -7.32 -13.33 1.15
CA TYR A 41 -7.83 -13.90 2.40
C TYR A 41 -9.07 -14.80 2.27
N GLU A 42 -9.72 -14.81 1.10
CA GLU A 42 -10.83 -15.73 0.81
C GLU A 42 -10.37 -17.17 0.59
N HIS A 43 -9.06 -17.38 0.45
CA HIS A 43 -8.46 -18.68 0.24
C HIS A 43 -7.54 -19.03 1.41
N PRO A 44 -7.55 -20.29 1.90
CA PRO A 44 -6.57 -20.73 2.90
C PRO A 44 -5.13 -20.41 2.48
N VAL A 45 -4.33 -19.89 3.43
CA VAL A 45 -2.97 -19.40 3.16
C VAL A 45 -2.08 -20.43 2.45
N ASN A 46 -2.21 -21.72 2.80
CA ASN A 46 -1.47 -22.82 2.17
C ASN A 46 -1.82 -23.00 0.68
N HIS A 47 -3.08 -22.77 0.29
CA HIS A 47 -3.49 -22.82 -1.12
C HIS A 47 -2.91 -21.63 -1.91
N VAL A 48 -2.88 -20.44 -1.31
CA VAL A 48 -2.29 -19.25 -1.93
C VAL A 48 -0.77 -19.43 -2.09
N GLU A 49 -0.11 -19.96 -1.06
CA GLU A 49 1.33 -20.27 -1.11
C GLU A 49 1.66 -21.30 -2.19
N GLN A 50 0.88 -22.38 -2.28
CA GLN A 50 1.05 -23.39 -3.31
C GLN A 50 0.88 -22.78 -4.72
N ALA A 51 -0.20 -22.04 -4.95
CA ALA A 51 -0.45 -21.39 -6.22
C ALA A 51 0.68 -20.42 -6.62
N ARG A 52 1.20 -19.65 -5.66
CA ARG A 52 2.36 -18.77 -5.86
C ARG A 52 3.61 -19.55 -6.27
N LYS A 53 3.90 -20.67 -5.60
CA LYS A 53 5.05 -21.54 -5.90
C LYS A 53 4.94 -22.16 -7.29
N GLU A 54 3.77 -22.69 -7.63
CA GLU A 54 3.50 -23.29 -8.94
C GLU A 54 3.60 -22.28 -10.08
N ALA A 55 3.06 -21.07 -9.89
CA ALA A 55 3.19 -19.98 -10.86
C ALA A 55 4.62 -19.40 -10.93
N GLY A 56 5.46 -19.63 -9.92
CA GLY A 56 6.85 -19.14 -9.90
C GLY A 56 6.97 -17.61 -9.81
N VAL A 57 6.05 -16.93 -9.12
CA VAL A 57 6.06 -15.47 -8.93
C VAL A 57 6.36 -15.07 -7.48
N ARG A 58 6.92 -13.87 -7.28
CA ARG A 58 7.04 -13.24 -5.96
C ARG A 58 5.80 -12.42 -5.65
N VAL A 59 5.39 -12.35 -4.38
CA VAL A 59 4.37 -11.40 -3.95
C VAL A 59 5.08 -10.15 -3.44
N ALA A 60 4.83 -9.02 -4.08
CA ALA A 60 5.45 -7.73 -3.80
C ALA A 60 4.64 -6.89 -2.81
N LEU A 61 3.32 -7.09 -2.74
CA LEU A 61 2.44 -6.30 -1.89
C LEU A 61 1.15 -7.06 -1.58
N LEU A 62 0.70 -6.92 -0.33
CA LEU A 62 -0.64 -7.26 0.15
C LEU A 62 -1.29 -6.02 0.77
N ASN A 63 -2.62 -5.98 0.85
CA ASN A 63 -3.34 -5.00 1.66
C ASN A 63 -3.81 -5.65 2.97
N SER A 64 -3.83 -4.90 4.07
CA SER A 64 -4.55 -5.32 5.28
C SER A 64 -6.02 -5.63 4.97
N PRO A 65 -6.72 -6.50 5.73
CA PRO A 65 -8.08 -6.89 5.43
C PRO A 65 -9.01 -5.67 5.32
N PRO A 66 -9.94 -5.66 4.35
CA PRO A 66 -10.76 -4.49 4.08
C PRO A 66 -11.82 -4.27 5.17
N GLY A 67 -12.15 -5.31 5.94
CA GLY A 67 -13.23 -5.32 6.92
C GLY A 67 -14.61 -5.25 6.28
N LYS A 68 -15.66 -5.47 7.09
CA LYS A 68 -17.04 -5.39 6.59
C LYS A 68 -17.37 -3.98 6.09
N GLY A 69 -17.83 -3.90 4.83
CA GLY A 69 -18.22 -2.65 4.15
C GLY A 69 -17.06 -1.79 3.65
N GLY A 70 -15.82 -2.29 3.65
CA GLY A 70 -14.66 -1.42 3.77
C GLY A 70 -13.67 -1.37 2.61
N LEU A 71 -12.74 -0.46 2.83
CA LEU A 71 -11.43 -0.29 2.19
C LEU A 71 -10.44 -0.08 3.35
N GLY A 72 -10.51 -0.95 4.37
CA GLY A 72 -9.65 -0.89 5.55
C GLY A 72 -10.35 -0.43 6.82
N LEU A 73 -9.68 -0.76 7.93
CA LEU A 73 -10.11 -0.48 9.31
C LEU A 73 -9.12 0.37 10.09
N GLY A 74 -7.97 0.71 9.52
CA GLY A 74 -6.86 1.33 10.24
C GLY A 74 -7.25 2.62 10.95
N ALA A 75 -8.12 3.42 10.35
CA ALA A 75 -8.56 4.71 10.87
C ALA A 75 -9.97 4.66 11.48
N GLN A 76 -10.57 3.48 11.70
CA GLN A 76 -11.97 3.37 12.15
C GLN A 76 -12.08 3.37 13.69
N PRO A 77 -12.57 4.45 14.33
CA PRO A 77 -12.67 4.51 15.79
C PRO A 77 -13.62 3.42 16.32
N GLY A 78 -13.22 2.75 17.40
CA GLY A 78 -13.98 1.67 18.01
C GLY A 78 -13.81 0.30 17.35
N ARG A 79 -13.00 0.18 16.30
CA ARG A 79 -12.71 -1.10 15.60
C ARG A 79 -11.25 -1.54 15.66
N GLN A 80 -10.50 -1.01 16.62
CA GLN A 80 -9.08 -1.31 16.82
C GLN A 80 -8.82 -2.80 17.03
N VAL A 81 -9.63 -3.49 17.83
CA VAL A 81 -9.46 -4.95 18.07
C VAL A 81 -9.56 -5.73 16.77
N GLU A 82 -10.59 -5.45 15.97
CA GLU A 82 -10.80 -6.12 14.68
C GLU A 82 -9.69 -5.79 13.68
N PHE A 83 -9.24 -4.53 13.65
CA PHE A 83 -8.07 -4.13 12.87
C PHE A 83 -6.83 -4.94 13.25
N ARG A 84 -6.52 -5.07 14.55
CA ARG A 84 -5.34 -5.78 15.04
C ARG A 84 -5.39 -7.28 14.69
N THR A 85 -6.53 -7.94 14.90
CA THR A 85 -6.74 -9.33 14.48
C THR A 85 -6.59 -9.50 12.97
N GLY A 86 -7.15 -8.57 12.18
CA GLY A 86 -7.00 -8.60 10.72
C GLY A 86 -5.55 -8.40 10.27
N LEU A 87 -4.79 -7.54 10.96
CA LEU A 87 -3.38 -7.32 10.66
C LEU A 87 -2.52 -8.55 11.00
N GLU A 88 -2.77 -9.22 12.13
CA GLU A 88 -2.11 -10.48 12.47
C GLU A 88 -2.37 -11.55 11.39
N MET A 89 -3.59 -11.63 10.87
CA MET A 89 -3.90 -12.48 9.72
C MET A 89 -3.08 -12.07 8.49
N ALA A 90 -3.03 -10.78 8.13
CA ALA A 90 -2.22 -10.32 6.99
C ALA A 90 -0.74 -10.67 7.14
N VAL A 91 -0.19 -10.56 8.35
CA VAL A 91 1.20 -10.96 8.66
C VAL A 91 1.41 -12.45 8.43
N SER A 92 0.48 -13.31 8.83
CA SER A 92 0.61 -14.76 8.58
C SER A 92 0.63 -15.09 7.07
N TYR A 93 -0.18 -14.39 6.26
CA TYR A 93 -0.12 -14.51 4.79
C TYR A 93 1.18 -13.96 4.22
N ALA A 94 1.62 -12.79 4.68
CA ALA A 94 2.86 -12.17 4.22
C ALA A 94 4.06 -13.11 4.48
N ASN A 95 4.16 -13.70 5.67
CA ASN A 95 5.20 -14.66 6.02
C ASN A 95 5.17 -15.91 5.13
N ALA A 96 3.99 -16.52 4.93
CA ALA A 96 3.87 -17.70 4.07
C ALA A 96 4.20 -17.41 2.59
N LEU A 97 3.88 -16.21 2.12
CA LEU A 97 4.11 -15.80 0.74
C LEU A 97 5.50 -15.19 0.50
N GLY A 98 6.27 -14.94 1.57
CA GLY A 98 7.53 -14.20 1.50
C GLY A 98 7.36 -12.76 1.04
N CYS A 99 6.21 -12.14 1.36
CA CYS A 99 5.93 -10.75 1.08
C CYS A 99 6.46 -9.87 2.21
N ASP A 100 7.28 -8.88 1.88
CA ASP A 100 7.92 -7.99 2.86
C ASP A 100 7.14 -6.67 3.05
N ARG A 101 5.94 -6.56 2.49
CA ARG A 101 5.15 -5.32 2.42
C ARG A 101 3.67 -5.54 2.64
N ILE A 102 3.06 -4.67 3.44
CA ILE A 102 1.61 -4.61 3.64
C ILE A 102 1.15 -3.15 3.59
N ASN A 103 0.22 -2.83 2.70
CA ASN A 103 -0.53 -1.58 2.72
C ASN A 103 -1.59 -1.62 3.82
N VAL A 104 -1.45 -0.76 4.81
CA VAL A 104 -2.34 -0.66 5.97
C VAL A 104 -3.50 0.27 5.60
N LEU A 105 -4.61 -0.30 5.17
CA LEU A 105 -5.72 0.48 4.65
C LEU A 105 -6.45 1.27 5.76
N ALA A 106 -6.64 2.56 5.54
CA ALA A 106 -7.24 3.47 6.52
C ALA A 106 -8.76 3.29 6.67
N GLY A 107 -9.47 3.12 5.56
CA GLY A 107 -10.94 3.06 5.53
C GLY A 107 -11.61 4.38 5.16
N ARG A 108 -12.95 4.36 5.19
CA ARG A 108 -13.82 5.45 4.73
C ARG A 108 -14.29 6.33 5.88
N ILE A 109 -14.44 7.62 5.62
CA ILE A 109 -15.15 8.57 6.47
C ILE A 109 -16.65 8.20 6.44
N PRO A 110 -17.30 7.99 7.59
CA PRO A 110 -18.73 7.78 7.68
C PRO A 110 -19.55 8.87 6.97
N SER A 111 -20.60 8.48 6.25
CA SER A 111 -21.45 9.42 5.51
C SER A 111 -22.35 10.29 6.39
N LYS A 112 -22.53 9.92 7.66
CA LYS A 112 -23.33 10.63 8.66
C LYS A 112 -22.46 11.13 9.81
N GLY A 113 -22.78 12.31 10.33
CA GLY A 113 -22.10 12.95 11.45
C GLY A 113 -21.25 14.17 11.08
N SER A 114 -20.69 14.83 12.09
CA SER A 114 -19.75 15.94 11.89
C SER A 114 -18.47 15.41 11.24
N ARG A 115 -18.24 15.81 9.98
CA ARG A 115 -17.05 15.39 9.23
C ARG A 115 -15.76 15.79 9.97
N VAL A 116 -15.70 17.01 10.49
CA VAL A 116 -14.51 17.54 11.18
C VAL A 116 -14.15 16.71 12.40
N THR A 117 -15.12 16.49 13.30
CA THR A 117 -14.92 15.70 14.52
C THR A 117 -14.50 14.27 14.18
N MET A 118 -15.15 13.68 13.18
CA MET A 118 -14.85 12.33 12.73
C MET A 118 -13.44 12.22 12.16
N THR A 119 -13.02 13.13 11.28
CA THR A 119 -11.67 13.09 10.69
C THR A 119 -10.56 13.21 11.74
N SER A 120 -10.76 14.02 12.80
CA SER A 120 -9.80 14.10 13.91
C SER A 120 -9.69 12.77 14.66
N GLN A 121 -10.83 12.15 15.01
CA GLN A 121 -10.85 10.85 15.69
C GLN A 121 -10.26 9.73 14.83
N MET A 122 -10.51 9.77 13.52
CA MET A 122 -9.93 8.83 12.56
C MET A 122 -8.43 8.98 12.47
N GLU A 123 -7.88 10.20 12.47
CA GLU A 123 -6.44 10.43 12.47
C GLU A 123 -5.77 9.88 13.72
N GLU A 124 -6.30 10.19 14.91
CA GLU A 124 -5.80 9.69 16.19
C GLU A 124 -5.78 8.16 16.20
N THR A 125 -6.90 7.55 15.80
CA THR A 125 -7.03 6.09 15.70
C THR A 125 -6.02 5.51 14.71
N TYR A 126 -5.83 6.16 13.56
CA TYR A 126 -4.95 5.66 12.53
C TYR A 126 -3.48 5.73 12.94
N VAL A 127 -3.06 6.82 13.59
CA VAL A 127 -1.70 6.95 14.12
C VAL A 127 -1.43 5.90 15.20
N GLU A 128 -2.38 5.65 16.10
CA GLU A 128 -2.25 4.59 17.12
C GLU A 128 -2.12 3.20 16.47
N ASN A 129 -3.02 2.89 15.52
CA ASN A 129 -3.02 1.61 14.82
C ASN A 129 -1.76 1.42 13.95
N LEU A 130 -1.25 2.48 13.30
CA LEU A 130 -0.01 2.40 12.55
C LEU A 130 1.23 2.21 13.45
N ARG A 131 1.23 2.77 14.67
CA ARG A 131 2.29 2.47 15.66
C ARG A 131 2.24 1.01 16.10
N PHE A 132 1.05 0.49 16.38
CA PHE A 132 0.87 -0.95 16.64
C PHE A 132 1.34 -1.79 15.45
N SER A 133 0.95 -1.41 14.22
CA SER A 133 1.39 -2.07 13.00
C SER A 133 2.91 -2.07 12.91
N ALA A 134 3.56 -0.94 13.14
CA ALA A 134 5.00 -0.84 13.07
C ALA A 134 5.68 -1.89 13.96
N ASP A 135 5.28 -1.98 15.23
CA ASP A 135 5.89 -2.90 16.20
C ASP A 135 5.62 -4.38 15.86
N LEU A 136 4.45 -4.69 15.26
CA LEU A 136 4.12 -6.04 14.80
C LEU A 136 4.87 -6.43 13.52
N LEU A 137 4.90 -5.53 12.54
CA LEU A 137 5.51 -5.74 11.23
C LEU A 137 7.04 -5.83 11.34
N GLU A 138 7.67 -5.04 12.22
CA GLU A 138 9.11 -5.06 12.46
C GLU A 138 9.60 -6.45 12.89
N LYS A 139 8.87 -7.12 13.79
CA LYS A 139 9.18 -8.49 14.26
C LYS A 139 9.19 -9.52 13.14
N ASN A 140 8.55 -9.23 12.02
CA ASN A 140 8.43 -10.10 10.85
C ASN A 140 9.26 -9.60 9.65
N GLY A 141 10.03 -8.52 9.82
CA GLY A 141 10.79 -7.92 8.72
C GLY A 141 9.91 -7.29 7.62
N ILE A 142 8.69 -6.87 7.97
CA ILE A 142 7.72 -6.31 7.03
C ILE A 142 7.70 -4.78 7.14
N ILE A 143 7.58 -4.10 5.98
CA ILE A 143 7.33 -2.67 5.87
C ILE A 143 5.81 -2.44 5.78
N GLY A 144 5.30 -1.57 6.64
CA GLY A 144 3.92 -1.07 6.55
C GLY A 144 3.85 0.14 5.62
N LEU A 145 2.86 0.16 4.74
CA LEU A 145 2.67 1.22 3.77
C LEU A 145 1.38 1.98 4.04
N VAL A 146 1.40 3.29 3.78
CA VAL A 146 0.25 4.17 3.79
C VAL A 146 0.06 4.70 2.37
N GLU A 147 -1.03 4.29 1.74
CA GLU A 147 -1.42 4.74 0.41
C GLU A 147 -2.50 5.81 0.48
N PRO A 148 -2.28 7.00 -0.11
CA PRO A 148 -3.35 7.95 -0.35
C PRO A 148 -4.20 7.53 -1.57
N ILE A 149 -5.51 7.38 -1.40
CA ILE A 149 -6.44 7.05 -2.50
C ILE A 149 -7.26 8.28 -2.87
N ASN A 150 -7.32 8.61 -4.16
CA ASN A 150 -8.05 9.81 -4.60
C ASN A 150 -9.54 9.74 -4.25
N ASN A 151 -10.07 10.85 -3.75
CA ASN A 151 -11.49 10.99 -3.41
C ASN A 151 -12.33 11.69 -4.49
N ARG A 152 -11.70 12.03 -5.63
CA ARG A 152 -12.40 12.68 -6.75
C ARG A 152 -13.06 11.67 -7.68
N LEU A 153 -12.40 10.52 -7.89
CA LEU A 153 -12.83 9.51 -8.86
C LEU A 153 -12.96 8.11 -8.23
N THR A 154 -11.98 7.68 -7.45
CA THR A 154 -11.88 6.29 -6.99
C THR A 154 -12.74 6.03 -5.76
N GLU A 155 -12.54 6.79 -4.68
CA GLU A 155 -13.25 6.56 -3.44
C GLU A 155 -13.60 7.87 -2.72
N PRO A 156 -14.80 8.43 -2.97
CA PRO A 156 -15.20 9.76 -2.47
C PRO A 156 -15.14 9.95 -0.96
N LEU A 157 -15.20 8.86 -0.19
CA LEU A 157 -15.16 8.90 1.27
C LEU A 157 -13.83 8.39 1.84
N TYR A 158 -12.79 8.14 1.05
CA TYR A 158 -11.54 7.62 1.61
C TYR A 158 -10.86 8.65 2.53
N PHE A 159 -10.42 8.19 3.69
CA PHE A 159 -9.90 9.08 4.73
C PHE A 159 -8.56 9.72 4.36
N VAL A 160 -7.61 8.92 3.87
CA VAL A 160 -6.27 9.38 3.49
C VAL A 160 -6.23 9.59 1.99
N ASN A 161 -6.44 10.81 1.52
CA ASN A 161 -6.70 11.05 0.09
C ASN A 161 -5.71 12.00 -0.59
N THR A 162 -4.70 12.53 0.11
CA THR A 162 -3.59 13.26 -0.51
C THR A 162 -2.24 12.73 -0.04
N PRO A 163 -1.21 12.77 -0.91
CA PRO A 163 0.17 12.47 -0.52
C PRO A 163 0.68 13.27 0.68
N HIS A 164 0.31 14.55 0.78
CA HIS A 164 0.70 15.41 1.91
C HIS A 164 0.09 14.95 3.24
N GLN A 165 -1.21 14.62 3.24
CA GLN A 165 -1.88 14.07 4.43
C GLN A 165 -1.24 12.74 4.85
N ALA A 166 -0.95 11.85 3.88
CA ALA A 166 -0.28 10.59 4.15
C ALA A 166 1.11 10.80 4.76
N LEU A 167 1.89 11.77 4.26
CA LEU A 167 3.20 12.12 4.82
C LEU A 167 3.08 12.62 6.26
N ASP A 168 2.15 13.53 6.55
CA ASP A 168 1.94 14.06 7.90
C ASP A 168 1.62 12.93 8.89
N ILE A 169 0.79 11.97 8.48
CA ILE A 169 0.47 10.78 9.28
C ILE A 169 1.73 9.93 9.51
N VAL A 170 2.49 9.60 8.46
CA VAL A 170 3.72 8.80 8.56
C VAL A 170 4.74 9.47 9.51
N GLN A 171 4.87 10.79 9.44
CA GLN A 171 5.74 11.55 10.36
C GLN A 171 5.23 11.51 11.81
N LYS A 172 3.92 11.66 12.04
CA LYS A 172 3.31 11.53 13.39
C LYS A 172 3.48 10.14 13.99
N VAL A 173 3.42 9.09 13.16
CA VAL A 173 3.66 7.70 13.59
C VAL A 173 5.09 7.54 14.11
N ASN A 174 6.07 8.17 13.45
CA ASN A 174 7.47 8.18 13.83
C ASN A 174 8.04 6.76 14.06
N ARG A 175 7.93 5.93 13.01
CA ARG A 175 8.47 4.57 12.95
C ARG A 175 9.17 4.34 11.61
N PRO A 176 10.40 3.80 11.58
CA PRO A 176 11.18 3.71 10.36
C PRO A 176 10.61 2.73 9.34
N ASN A 177 9.86 1.72 9.77
CA ASN A 177 9.23 0.70 8.93
C ASN A 177 7.79 1.03 8.50
N ILE A 178 7.29 2.23 8.81
CA ILE A 178 6.06 2.77 8.23
C ILE A 178 6.44 3.80 7.17
N LYS A 179 5.96 3.59 5.94
CA LYS A 179 6.37 4.33 4.75
C LYS A 179 5.18 4.69 3.87
N LEU A 180 5.40 5.54 2.87
CA LEU A 180 4.40 5.86 1.85
C LEU A 180 4.40 4.81 0.72
N GLN A 181 3.20 4.46 0.27
CA GLN A 181 2.96 3.87 -1.04
C GLN A 181 2.49 4.98 -1.98
N LEU A 182 3.30 5.32 -2.98
CA LEU A 182 3.01 6.40 -3.91
C LEU A 182 2.46 5.84 -5.22
N ASP A 183 1.14 5.73 -5.29
CA ASP A 183 0.44 5.52 -6.55
C ASP A 183 0.36 6.85 -7.33
N LEU A 184 0.95 6.86 -8.53
CA LEU A 184 1.03 8.07 -9.37
C LEU A 184 -0.32 8.47 -9.97
N PHE A 185 -1.25 7.54 -10.15
CA PHE A 185 -2.61 7.84 -10.61
C PHE A 185 -3.37 8.62 -9.52
N HIS A 186 -3.31 8.18 -8.26
CA HIS A 186 -3.92 8.93 -7.15
C HIS A 186 -3.25 10.28 -6.95
N CYS A 187 -1.91 10.33 -6.98
CA CYS A 187 -1.14 11.57 -6.84
C CYS A 187 -1.49 12.60 -7.94
N GLN A 188 -1.56 12.17 -9.20
CA GLN A 188 -1.89 13.04 -10.33
C GLN A 188 -3.28 13.66 -10.19
N ILE A 189 -4.27 12.88 -9.76
CA ILE A 189 -5.66 13.36 -9.63
C ILE A 189 -5.79 14.37 -8.50
N MET A 190 -5.06 14.18 -7.41
CA MET A 190 -5.24 14.97 -6.19
C MET A 190 -4.35 16.21 -6.15
N ASP A 191 -3.05 16.04 -6.43
CA ASP A 191 -2.03 17.07 -6.25
C ASP A 191 -1.31 17.46 -7.55
N GLY A 192 -1.35 16.63 -8.59
CA GLY A 192 -0.56 16.87 -9.81
C GLY A 192 0.94 16.88 -9.51
N ASN A 193 1.70 17.77 -10.18
CA ASN A 193 3.12 18.04 -9.94
C ASN A 193 3.98 16.79 -9.64
N LEU A 194 3.84 15.74 -10.47
CA LEU A 194 4.41 14.42 -10.18
C LEU A 194 5.92 14.48 -9.95
N THR A 195 6.66 15.23 -10.77
CA THR A 195 8.10 15.38 -10.61
C THR A 195 8.46 15.97 -9.24
N GLY A 196 7.80 17.07 -8.84
CA GLY A 196 8.04 17.70 -7.55
C GLY A 196 7.64 16.80 -6.37
N ASN A 197 6.50 16.13 -6.47
CA ASN A 197 6.01 15.21 -5.44
C ASN A 197 6.91 13.96 -5.31
N ILE A 198 7.36 13.37 -6.41
CA ILE A 198 8.31 12.25 -6.36
C ILE A 198 9.62 12.71 -5.72
N GLN A 199 10.12 13.92 -6.05
CA GLN A 199 11.33 14.49 -5.44
C GLN A 199 11.20 14.66 -3.92
N SER A 200 10.11 15.28 -3.46
CA SER A 200 9.92 15.61 -2.05
C SER A 200 9.58 14.38 -1.20
N LEU A 201 8.75 13.47 -1.72
CA LEU A 201 8.27 12.30 -0.99
C LEU A 201 9.25 11.13 -1.03
N PHE A 202 10.23 11.15 -1.94
CA PHE A 202 11.21 10.09 -2.12
C PHE A 202 11.77 9.48 -0.83
N PRO A 203 12.22 10.28 0.16
CA PRO A 203 12.83 9.73 1.38
C PRO A 203 11.87 8.90 2.25
N TYR A 204 10.57 9.03 2.01
CA TYR A 204 9.50 8.42 2.78
C TYR A 204 8.80 7.27 2.04
N ILE A 205 9.06 7.09 0.74
CA ILE A 205 8.45 6.02 -0.05
C ILE A 205 9.06 4.67 0.36
N GLY A 206 8.18 3.73 0.65
CA GLY A 206 8.55 2.37 1.04
C GLY A 206 8.72 1.50 -0.19
N ASP A 207 7.84 1.64 -1.19
CA ASP A 207 7.81 0.79 -2.38
C ASP A 207 9.06 0.96 -3.22
N THR A 208 9.91 -0.05 -3.13
CA THR A 208 11.16 -0.13 -3.88
C THR A 208 10.85 -0.41 -5.34
N LEU A 209 10.41 0.61 -6.08
CA LEU A 209 10.80 0.73 -7.47
C LEU A 209 12.31 0.97 -7.47
N SER A 210 13.09 -0.04 -7.84
CA SER A 210 14.50 0.14 -8.22
C SER A 210 14.71 1.30 -9.22
N GLY A 211 13.67 1.66 -9.99
CA GLY A 211 13.61 2.85 -10.83
C GLY A 211 13.70 4.19 -10.10
N LEU A 212 13.10 4.28 -8.92
CA LEU A 212 13.14 5.47 -8.09
C LEU A 212 14.57 5.67 -7.54
N GLN A 213 15.27 4.59 -7.16
CA GLN A 213 16.67 4.70 -6.73
C GLN A 213 17.58 5.28 -7.82
N TRP A 214 17.34 4.93 -9.09
CA TRP A 214 18.00 5.58 -10.21
C TRP A 214 17.64 7.07 -10.31
N LEU A 215 16.37 7.46 -10.21
CA LEU A 215 15.96 8.87 -10.19
C LEU A 215 16.64 9.67 -9.07
N ARG A 216 16.77 9.08 -7.87
CA ARG A 216 17.50 9.67 -6.75
C ARG A 216 18.98 9.90 -7.08
N ASN A 217 19.64 8.90 -7.70
CA ASN A 217 21.04 9.01 -8.09
C ASN A 217 21.21 10.04 -9.22
N TYR A 218 20.34 9.98 -10.23
CA TYR A 218 20.29 10.92 -11.35
C TYR A 218 20.15 12.37 -10.87
N TRP A 219 19.21 12.66 -9.97
CA TRP A 219 19.03 14.02 -9.43
C TRP A 219 20.20 14.49 -8.57
N LYS A 220 20.83 13.60 -7.78
CA LYS A 220 22.05 13.91 -7.03
C LYS A 220 23.24 14.22 -7.94
N GLU A 221 23.40 13.45 -9.00
CA GLU A 221 24.51 13.57 -9.95
C GLU A 221 24.39 14.80 -10.87
N HIS A 222 23.16 15.17 -11.26
CA HIS A 222 22.94 16.18 -12.29
C HIS A 222 22.51 17.55 -11.73
N ASN A 223 22.47 17.71 -10.40
CA ASN A 223 22.18 18.98 -9.71
C ASN A 223 20.99 19.74 -10.32
N VAL A 224 19.95 18.99 -10.72
CA VAL A 224 18.83 19.49 -11.52
C VAL A 224 18.03 20.48 -10.67
N LYS A 225 18.41 21.76 -10.73
CA LYS A 225 17.54 22.87 -10.36
C LYS A 225 16.48 22.95 -11.45
N GLN A 226 15.22 22.75 -11.05
CA GLN A 226 14.05 22.75 -11.93
C GLN A 226 14.18 23.79 -13.04
N THR A 227 14.30 23.33 -14.29
CA THR A 227 13.87 24.13 -15.44
C THR A 227 12.57 23.50 -15.86
N VAL A 228 11.48 24.19 -15.56
CA VAL A 228 10.11 23.81 -15.91
C VAL A 228 10.00 23.80 -17.44
N VAL A 229 9.68 22.63 -18.00
CA VAL A 229 8.78 22.47 -19.15
C VAL A 229 7.96 21.21 -18.90
#